data_AF-A0A2N0A498-F1
#
_entry.id   AF-A0A2N0A498-F1
#
_cell.length_a   1.000
_cell.length_b   1.000
_cell.length_c   1.000
_cell.angle_alpha   90.00
_cell.angle_beta   90.00
_cell.angle_gamma   90.00
#
_symmetry.space_group_name_H-M   'P 1'
#
loop_
_entity.id
_entity.type
_entity.pdbx_description
1 polymer ?
#
loop_
_entity_poly.entity_id
_entity_poly.type
_entity_poly.pdbx_seq_one_letter_code
_entity_poly.pdbx_strand_id
1 'polypeptide(L)'
;MLKKVIFLLFILSIISCEKDKSSDSSFSLNLSGKKGGVPVRIEWIYKGFPGEMKIYELASQRPVQLWDTNTVADLNKAPISSLIEDSKLVLGPGETRKFALVYQNETKEKLYFFAAPHSVNPAEFGFGFKFKCLCVNHLFQVEPGSIWYRIVEIRTMPNWASDPFQITHTLVRVDPSQAKEWSNTGTHSHSDE
;
A
#
# COMPACT_ATOMS: atom_id res chain seq x y z
N MET A 1 48.50 25.92 -59.14
CA MET A 1 49.18 24.81 -58.44
C MET A 1 49.53 25.34 -57.06
N LEU A 2 49.21 24.78 -55.89
CA LEU A 2 48.79 23.45 -55.48
C LEU A 2 48.33 23.54 -54.00
N LYS A 3 47.11 23.07 -53.70
CA LYS A 3 46.64 22.40 -52.44
C LYS A 3 46.76 23.17 -51.11
N LYS A 4 45.62 23.55 -50.50
CA LYS A 4 44.74 22.77 -49.59
C LYS A 4 45.27 22.70 -48.15
N VAL A 5 44.32 22.72 -47.20
CA VAL A 5 44.45 22.47 -45.75
C VAL A 5 44.97 23.72 -45.03
N ILE A 6 44.21 24.42 -44.18
CA ILE A 6 43.61 23.96 -42.92
C ILE A 6 42.31 24.75 -42.69
N PHE A 7 41.17 24.14 -43.04
CA PHE A 7 39.86 24.45 -42.49
C PHE A 7 39.52 23.24 -41.61
N LEU A 8 39.92 23.25 -40.35
CA LEU A 8 39.57 22.19 -39.40
C LEU A 8 39.79 22.69 -37.97
N LEU A 9 38.69 23.09 -37.31
CA LEU A 9 38.33 22.84 -35.90
C LEU A 9 37.24 23.83 -35.45
N PHE A 10 36.18 23.94 -36.23
CA PHE A 10 34.86 24.33 -35.74
C PHE A 10 33.96 23.16 -36.14
N ILE A 11 33.12 22.67 -35.22
CA ILE A 11 32.31 21.43 -35.31
C ILE A 11 33.00 20.22 -34.67
N LEU A 12 32.81 20.05 -33.35
CA LEU A 12 32.43 18.78 -32.71
C LEU A 12 32.36 18.99 -31.18
N SER A 13 31.38 19.77 -30.74
CA SER A 13 30.89 19.73 -29.36
C SER A 13 29.37 19.63 -29.39
N ILE A 14 28.89 18.64 -30.15
CA ILE A 14 27.60 18.02 -29.87
C ILE A 14 27.81 17.18 -28.61
N ILE A 15 27.51 17.81 -27.49
CA ILE A 15 27.32 17.19 -26.19
C ILE A 15 26.31 16.06 -26.41
N SER A 16 26.82 14.83 -26.47
CA SER A 16 26.00 13.63 -26.39
C SER A 16 25.37 13.61 -25.01
N CYS A 17 24.16 14.15 -24.93
CA CYS A 17 23.24 13.86 -23.85
C CYS A 17 22.70 12.46 -24.13
N GLU A 18 23.54 11.46 -23.92
CA GLU A 18 23.14 10.06 -23.93
C GLU A 18 22.32 9.85 -22.66
N LYS A 19 21.00 10.01 -22.81
CA LYS A 19 20.05 9.61 -21.78
C LYS A 19 20.19 8.10 -21.67
N ASP A 20 20.95 7.64 -20.67
CA ASP A 20 21.00 6.26 -20.25
C ASP A 20 19.58 5.79 -19.92
N LYS A 21 18.89 5.30 -20.94
CA LYS A 21 17.72 4.46 -20.77
C LYS A 21 18.25 3.10 -20.36
N SER A 22 18.56 2.99 -19.07
CA SER A 22 18.63 1.70 -18.39
C SER A 22 17.23 1.05 -18.44
N SER A 23 16.83 0.55 -19.61
CA SER A 23 15.83 -0.50 -19.68
C SER A 23 16.49 -1.73 -19.11
N ASP A 24 16.15 -2.08 -17.88
CA ASP A 24 16.65 -3.27 -17.20
C ASP A 24 16.13 -4.50 -17.97
N SER A 25 16.92 -4.97 -18.95
CA SER A 25 16.56 -6.05 -19.86
C SER A 25 16.60 -7.44 -19.19
N SER A 26 16.79 -7.47 -17.87
CA SER A 26 17.04 -8.69 -17.11
C SER A 26 15.82 -9.21 -16.31
N PHE A 27 14.78 -8.39 -16.10
CA PHE A 27 13.61 -8.85 -15.35
C PHE A 27 12.62 -9.60 -16.24
N SER A 28 12.64 -10.94 -16.13
CA SER A 28 11.59 -11.81 -16.63
C SER A 28 10.84 -12.41 -15.45
N LEU A 29 9.52 -12.29 -15.42
CA LEU A 29 8.62 -13.00 -14.51
C LEU A 29 8.59 -14.51 -14.82
N ASN A 30 9.73 -15.18 -14.73
CA ASN A 30 9.83 -16.63 -14.86
C ASN A 30 9.74 -17.27 -13.47
N LEU A 31 8.52 -17.62 -13.09
CA LEU A 31 8.18 -18.15 -11.77
C LEU A 31 8.01 -19.68 -11.77
N SER A 32 8.43 -20.33 -12.86
CA SER A 32 8.36 -21.76 -13.05
C SER A 32 9.06 -22.51 -11.91
N GLY A 33 8.32 -23.30 -11.14
CA GLY A 33 8.87 -24.14 -10.07
C GLY A 33 8.85 -23.54 -8.67
N LYS A 34 8.49 -22.26 -8.49
CA LYS A 34 8.26 -21.70 -7.15
C LYS A 34 6.96 -22.25 -6.57
N LYS A 35 7.06 -22.99 -5.45
CA LYS A 35 5.94 -23.61 -4.74
C LYS A 35 5.98 -23.19 -3.27
N GLY A 36 4.81 -23.08 -2.64
CA GLY A 36 4.67 -22.73 -1.23
C GLY A 36 4.17 -21.31 -1.00
N GLY A 37 4.12 -20.90 0.26
CA GLY A 37 3.68 -19.56 0.64
C GLY A 37 4.76 -18.51 0.39
N VAL A 38 4.36 -17.38 -0.20
CA VAL A 38 5.20 -16.21 -0.43
C VAL A 38 5.08 -15.25 0.77
N PRO A 39 6.18 -14.89 1.44
CA PRO A 39 6.19 -13.84 2.44
C PRO A 39 5.94 -12.46 1.80
N VAL A 40 4.90 -11.77 2.25
CA VAL A 40 4.56 -10.41 1.83
C VAL A 40 4.55 -9.51 3.05
N ARG A 41 5.43 -8.49 3.06
CA ARG A 41 5.47 -7.50 4.14
C ARG A 41 4.61 -6.30 3.77
N ILE A 42 3.72 -5.89 4.66
CA ILE A 42 3.03 -4.61 4.56
C ILE A 42 3.86 -3.56 5.29
N GLU A 43 4.30 -2.54 4.58
CA GLU A 43 5.09 -1.43 5.12
C GLU A 43 4.24 -0.18 5.23
N TRP A 44 4.46 0.60 6.29
CA TRP A 44 3.71 1.81 6.59
C TRP A 44 4.63 3.03 6.57
N ILE A 45 4.31 4.00 5.72
CA ILE A 45 4.93 5.33 5.73
C ILE A 45 3.94 6.31 6.35
N TYR A 46 4.37 6.99 7.42
CA TYR A 46 3.55 7.98 8.11
C TYR A 46 3.96 9.39 7.69
N LYS A 47 2.99 10.17 7.19
CA LYS A 47 3.17 11.59 6.87
C LYS A 47 2.37 12.42 7.87
N GLY A 48 3.03 12.75 8.98
CA GLY A 48 2.44 13.54 10.08
C GLY A 48 1.37 12.79 10.91
N PHE A 49 1.02 11.55 10.55
CA PHE A 49 0.10 10.72 11.31
C PHE A 49 0.87 10.00 12.42
N PRO A 50 0.59 10.26 13.71
CA PRO A 50 1.36 9.69 14.82
C PRO A 50 1.05 8.20 15.01
N GLY A 51 1.79 7.51 15.88
CA GLY A 51 1.51 6.12 16.26
C GLY A 51 1.86 5.08 15.19
N GLU A 52 1.29 3.89 15.32
CA GLU A 52 1.61 2.74 14.47
C GLU A 52 0.34 1.97 14.09
N MET A 53 0.26 1.60 12.82
CA MET A 53 -0.70 0.66 12.28
C MET A 53 -0.21 -0.77 12.51
N LYS A 54 -1.05 -1.59 13.14
CA LYS A 54 -0.80 -3.00 13.39
C LYS A 54 -1.75 -3.84 12.57
N ILE A 55 -1.35 -5.06 12.24
CA ILE A 55 -2.19 -6.01 11.51
C ILE A 55 -2.47 -7.25 12.36
N TYR A 56 -3.72 -7.70 12.37
CA TYR A 56 -4.15 -8.82 13.19
C TYR A 56 -4.91 -9.84 12.36
N GLU A 57 -4.75 -11.10 12.72
CA GLU A 57 -5.65 -12.17 12.29
C GLU A 57 -7.05 -11.93 12.86
N LEU A 58 -8.06 -12.46 12.18
CA LEU A 58 -9.45 -12.32 12.60
C LEU A 58 -9.82 -13.39 13.63
N ALA A 59 -10.75 -13.07 14.53
CA ALA A 59 -11.31 -14.06 15.43
C ALA A 59 -12.35 -14.91 14.69
N SER A 60 -12.10 -16.22 14.52
CA SER A 60 -12.97 -17.12 13.74
C SER A 60 -14.43 -17.18 14.24
N GLN A 61 -14.66 -16.88 15.53
CA GLN A 61 -15.98 -16.89 16.15
C GLN A 61 -16.78 -15.58 15.95
N ARG A 62 -16.18 -14.55 15.35
CA ARG A 62 -16.79 -13.24 15.12
C ARG A 62 -16.82 -12.98 13.61
N PRO A 63 -17.94 -13.25 12.92
CA PRO A 63 -18.02 -13.02 11.49
C PRO A 63 -17.84 -11.53 11.18
N VAL A 64 -17.11 -11.25 10.11
CA VAL A 64 -16.88 -9.88 9.63
C VAL A 64 -17.06 -9.81 8.12
N GLN A 65 -17.45 -8.63 7.64
CA GLN A 65 -17.49 -8.31 6.23
C GLN A 65 -16.23 -7.55 5.81
N LEU A 66 -15.94 -7.61 4.51
CA LEU A 66 -14.91 -6.77 3.92
C LEU A 66 -15.27 -5.30 4.15
N TRP A 67 -14.28 -4.47 4.49
CA TRP A 67 -14.41 -3.04 4.75
C TRP A 67 -15.19 -2.65 6.00
N ASP A 68 -15.63 -3.63 6.81
CA ASP A 68 -16.11 -3.35 8.17
C ASP A 68 -15.09 -2.47 8.88
N THR A 69 -15.54 -1.29 9.29
CA THR A 69 -14.72 -0.26 9.92
C THR A 69 -15.42 0.19 11.18
N ASN A 70 -14.75 0.12 12.31
CA ASN A 70 -15.35 0.51 13.59
C ASN A 70 -14.29 1.02 14.56
N THR A 71 -14.77 1.59 15.67
CA THR A 71 -13.97 2.07 16.78
C THR A 71 -14.42 1.38 18.06
N VAL A 72 -13.46 0.89 18.84
CA VAL A 72 -13.70 0.22 20.12
C VAL A 72 -12.82 0.84 21.21
N ALA A 73 -13.30 0.79 22.44
CA ALA A 73 -12.56 1.29 23.60
C ALA A 73 -11.43 0.33 24.05
N ASP A 74 -11.47 -0.94 23.65
CA ASP A 74 -10.55 -1.98 24.08
C ASP A 74 -10.32 -2.99 22.94
N LEU A 75 -9.08 -3.47 22.80
CA LEU A 75 -8.66 -4.38 21.74
C LEU A 75 -9.45 -5.69 21.74
N ASN A 76 -9.84 -6.19 22.92
CA ASN A 76 -10.61 -7.44 23.09
C ASN A 76 -12.04 -7.34 22.52
N LYS A 77 -12.53 -6.12 22.28
CA LYS A 77 -13.83 -5.86 21.64
C LYS A 77 -13.74 -5.86 20.11
N ALA A 78 -12.55 -5.70 19.54
CA ALA A 78 -12.36 -5.82 18.09
C ALA A 78 -12.52 -7.30 17.65
N PRO A 79 -12.93 -7.58 16.40
CA PRO A 79 -13.10 -8.94 15.90
C PRO A 79 -11.76 -9.58 15.48
N ILE A 80 -10.74 -9.44 16.32
CA ILE A 80 -9.36 -9.85 16.04
C ILE A 80 -8.91 -10.95 17.01
N SER A 81 -7.90 -11.71 16.60
CA SER A 81 -7.28 -12.75 17.41
C SER A 81 -5.82 -12.39 17.70
N SER A 82 -4.88 -12.93 16.94
CA SER A 82 -3.44 -12.78 17.13
C SER A 82 -2.86 -11.65 16.28
N LEU A 83 -1.85 -10.96 16.83
CA LEU A 83 -1.03 -10.02 16.07
C LEU A 83 -0.29 -10.76 14.96
N ILE A 84 -0.28 -10.20 13.76
CA ILE A 84 0.57 -10.66 12.67
C ILE A 84 1.88 -9.89 12.81
N GLU A 85 2.85 -10.57 13.40
CA GLU A 85 4.18 -10.00 13.67
C GLU A 85 4.83 -9.46 12.40
N ASP A 86 5.62 -8.39 12.57
CA ASP A 86 6.40 -7.80 11.49
C ASP A 86 5.56 -7.26 10.30
N SER A 87 4.24 -7.18 10.45
CA SER A 87 3.31 -6.96 9.34
C SER A 87 3.54 -7.93 8.15
N LYS A 88 3.93 -9.17 8.44
CA LYS A 88 4.33 -10.16 7.42
C LYS A 88 3.29 -11.26 7.25
N LEU A 89 2.69 -11.29 6.07
CA LEU A 89 1.75 -12.34 5.65
C LEU A 89 2.51 -13.43 4.91
N VAL A 90 2.08 -14.69 5.03
CA VAL A 90 2.55 -15.79 4.18
C VAL A 90 1.37 -16.24 3.34
N LEU A 91 1.39 -15.89 2.06
CA LEU A 91 0.27 -16.06 1.15
C LEU A 91 0.55 -17.20 0.15
N GLY A 92 -0.41 -18.09 -0.07
CA GLY A 92 -0.36 -19.13 -1.09
C GLY A 92 -1.01 -18.70 -2.41
N PRO A 93 -0.87 -19.51 -3.48
CA PRO A 93 -1.59 -19.31 -4.74
C PRO A 93 -3.10 -19.50 -4.58
N GLY A 94 -3.91 -18.64 -5.21
CA GLY A 94 -5.38 -18.70 -5.15
C GLY A 94 -5.99 -18.39 -3.79
N GLU A 95 -5.19 -17.90 -2.84
CA GLU A 95 -5.61 -17.60 -1.49
C GLU A 95 -6.45 -16.33 -1.44
N THR A 96 -7.50 -16.35 -0.63
CA THR A 96 -8.18 -15.13 -0.16
C THR A 96 -7.97 -15.02 1.33
N ARG A 97 -7.25 -13.98 1.76
CA ARG A 97 -6.98 -13.72 3.16
C ARG A 97 -7.53 -12.38 3.60
N LYS A 98 -8.37 -12.42 4.63
CA LYS A 98 -8.89 -11.25 5.34
C LYS A 98 -8.13 -11.08 6.64
N PHE A 99 -7.83 -9.83 6.98
CA PHE A 99 -7.17 -9.46 8.22
C PHE A 99 -7.63 -8.06 8.63
N ALA A 100 -7.40 -7.70 9.89
CA ALA A 100 -7.74 -6.40 10.43
C ALA A 100 -6.50 -5.49 10.42
N LEU A 101 -6.66 -4.28 9.91
CA LEU A 101 -5.79 -3.16 10.21
C LEU A 101 -6.29 -2.52 11.49
N VAL A 102 -5.39 -2.26 12.44
CA VAL A 102 -5.75 -1.74 13.77
C VAL A 102 -4.82 -0.58 14.11
N TYR A 103 -5.40 0.52 14.55
CA TYR A 103 -4.68 1.70 14.97
C TYR A 103 -5.23 2.21 16.30
N GLN A 104 -4.34 2.52 17.24
CA GLN A 104 -4.69 3.10 18.53
C GLN A 104 -4.32 4.59 18.54
N ASN A 105 -5.32 5.45 18.74
CA ASN A 105 -5.07 6.88 18.91
C ASN A 105 -4.75 7.18 20.38
N GLU A 106 -3.46 7.24 20.70
CA GLU A 106 -2.99 7.59 22.05
C GLU A 106 -3.02 9.11 22.33
N THR A 107 -3.39 9.92 21.35
CA THR A 107 -3.45 11.37 21.49
C THR A 107 -4.76 11.82 22.14
N LYS A 108 -4.81 13.09 22.54
CA LYS A 108 -6.03 13.75 23.06
C LYS A 108 -6.89 14.36 21.96
N GLU A 109 -6.46 14.28 20.70
CA GLU A 109 -7.10 14.90 19.56
C GLU A 109 -7.74 13.84 18.66
N LYS A 110 -8.85 14.21 18.02
CA LYS A 110 -9.42 13.39 16.96
C LYS A 110 -8.51 13.48 15.74
N LEU A 111 -8.07 12.32 15.25
CA LEU A 111 -7.19 12.25 14.09
C LEU A 111 -7.99 11.99 12.82
N TYR A 112 -7.59 12.66 11.75
CA TYR A 112 -8.10 12.45 10.40
C TYR A 112 -6.97 12.02 9.50
N PHE A 113 -7.19 11.02 8.66
CA PHE A 113 -6.18 10.56 7.71
C PHE A 113 -6.79 9.94 6.46
N PHE A 114 -6.01 9.92 5.38
CA PHE A 114 -6.29 9.06 4.23
C PHE A 114 -5.08 8.19 3.94
N ALA A 115 -5.30 7.11 3.20
CA ALA A 115 -4.23 6.28 2.66
C ALA A 115 -4.05 6.58 1.17
N ALA A 116 -2.85 7.03 0.79
CA ALA A 116 -2.48 7.15 -0.62
C ALA A 116 -2.49 5.76 -1.28
N PRO A 117 -2.65 5.67 -2.62
CA PRO A 117 -2.50 4.42 -3.36
C PRO A 117 -1.23 3.67 -2.96
N HIS A 118 -1.36 2.38 -2.69
CA HIS A 118 -0.23 1.57 -2.29
C HIS A 118 0.72 1.35 -3.47
N SER A 119 2.00 1.16 -3.15
CA SER A 119 3.00 0.71 -4.10
C SER A 119 3.42 -0.73 -3.79
N VAL A 120 3.93 -1.41 -4.81
CA VAL A 120 4.49 -2.75 -4.70
C VAL A 120 5.92 -2.70 -5.20
N ASN A 121 6.83 -3.38 -4.53
CA ASN A 121 8.23 -3.47 -4.93
C ASN A 121 8.73 -4.93 -4.88
N PRO A 122 9.15 -5.52 -6.01
CA PRO A 122 9.08 -5.01 -7.39
C PRO A 122 7.65 -4.75 -7.88
N ALA A 123 7.47 -3.77 -8.78
CA ALA A 123 6.15 -3.33 -9.23
C ALA A 123 5.41 -4.42 -10.02
N GLU A 124 6.15 -5.28 -10.72
CA GLU A 124 5.64 -6.36 -11.55
C GLU A 124 4.88 -7.43 -10.74
N PHE A 125 5.18 -7.56 -9.45
CA PHE A 125 4.44 -8.45 -8.55
C PHE A 125 3.04 -7.95 -8.22
N GLY A 126 2.75 -6.67 -8.45
CA GLY A 126 1.41 -6.09 -8.33
C GLY A 126 0.38 -6.74 -9.28
N PHE A 127 0.82 -7.38 -10.37
CA PHE A 127 -0.08 -8.14 -11.25
C PHE A 127 -0.60 -9.42 -10.59
N GLY A 128 0.13 -9.96 -9.60
CA GLY A 128 -0.07 -11.27 -8.98
C GLY A 128 -1.29 -11.39 -8.05
N PHE A 129 -1.84 -10.27 -7.60
CA PHE A 129 -2.85 -10.22 -6.55
C PHE A 129 -3.78 -9.01 -6.69
N LYS A 130 -4.89 -9.04 -5.96
CA LYS A 130 -5.78 -7.90 -5.74
C LYS A 130 -5.83 -7.60 -4.25
N PHE A 131 -5.56 -6.36 -3.87
CA PHE A 131 -5.59 -5.94 -2.47
C PHE A 131 -6.66 -4.87 -2.21
N LYS A 132 -7.73 -5.27 -1.54
CA LYS A 132 -8.82 -4.40 -1.08
C LYS A 132 -8.43 -3.75 0.25
N CYS A 133 -7.57 -2.74 0.14
CA CYS A 133 -6.85 -2.07 1.22
C CYS A 133 -7.52 -0.75 1.66
N LEU A 134 -6.75 0.15 2.28
CA LEU A 134 -7.20 1.49 2.70
C LEU A 134 -7.31 2.52 1.57
N CYS A 135 -6.74 2.23 0.41
CA CYS A 135 -6.58 3.17 -0.71
C CYS A 135 -7.90 3.37 -1.49
N VAL A 136 -8.99 3.70 -0.79
CA VAL A 136 -10.35 3.75 -1.34
C VAL A 136 -10.92 5.17 -1.42
N ASN A 137 -10.04 6.17 -1.58
CA ASN A 137 -10.41 7.60 -1.64
C ASN A 137 -11.38 8.02 -0.51
N HIS A 138 -11.07 7.58 0.72
CA HIS A 138 -11.91 7.82 1.89
C HIS A 138 -11.09 8.49 3.00
N LEU A 139 -11.68 9.49 3.63
CA LEU A 139 -11.13 10.13 4.81
C LEU A 139 -11.55 9.35 6.06
N PHE A 140 -10.59 8.73 6.72
CA PHE A 140 -10.80 8.01 7.97
C PHE A 140 -10.65 8.95 9.16
N GLN A 141 -11.32 8.59 10.26
CA GLN A 141 -11.25 9.30 11.52
C GLN A 141 -11.01 8.33 12.69
N VAL A 142 -10.21 8.74 13.66
CA VAL A 142 -9.94 7.97 14.88
C VAL A 142 -10.14 8.87 16.09
N GLU A 143 -11.09 8.50 16.96
CA GLU A 143 -11.39 9.24 18.19
C GLU A 143 -10.23 9.16 19.20
N PRO A 144 -10.05 10.19 20.05
CA PRO A 144 -9.05 10.17 21.12
C PRO A 144 -9.17 8.94 22.01
N GLY A 145 -8.03 8.36 22.40
CA GLY A 145 -7.97 7.21 23.32
C GLY A 145 -8.63 5.93 22.81
N SER A 146 -9.05 5.89 21.55
CA SER A 146 -9.82 4.77 21.01
C SER A 146 -9.01 3.91 20.04
N ILE A 147 -9.45 2.68 19.84
CA ILE A 147 -8.87 1.74 18.88
C ILE A 147 -9.78 1.68 17.66
N TRP A 148 -9.26 2.11 16.52
CA TRP A 148 -9.91 2.00 15.24
C TRP A 148 -9.45 0.73 14.53
N TYR A 149 -10.37 0.05 13.84
CA TYR A 149 -10.00 -1.06 12.98
C TYR A 149 -10.75 -1.02 11.65
N ARG A 150 -10.15 -1.64 10.63
CA ARG A 150 -10.79 -1.91 9.35
C ARG A 150 -10.40 -3.28 8.80
N ILE A 151 -11.39 -4.00 8.29
CA ILE A 151 -11.19 -5.30 7.64
C ILE A 151 -10.80 -5.10 6.18
N VAL A 152 -9.66 -5.69 5.81
CA VAL A 152 -9.12 -5.66 4.45
C VAL A 152 -8.94 -7.07 3.93
N GLU A 153 -8.71 -7.20 2.62
CA GLU A 153 -8.62 -8.51 1.96
C GLU A 153 -7.59 -8.51 0.85
N ILE A 154 -6.69 -9.47 0.86
CA ILE A 154 -5.78 -9.76 -0.25
C ILE A 154 -6.20 -11.07 -0.93
N ARG A 155 -6.26 -11.05 -2.26
CA ARG A 155 -6.58 -12.21 -3.10
C ARG A 155 -5.44 -12.45 -4.06
N THR A 156 -4.84 -13.63 -4.04
CA THR A 156 -3.77 -14.00 -4.97
C THR A 156 -4.36 -14.80 -6.14
N MET A 157 -3.73 -14.73 -7.31
CA MET A 157 -4.19 -15.52 -8.46
C MET A 157 -3.93 -17.02 -8.27
N PRO A 158 -4.72 -17.93 -8.87
CA PRO A 158 -4.55 -19.38 -8.70
C PRO A 158 -3.16 -19.91 -9.09
N ASN A 159 -2.55 -19.30 -10.11
CA ASN A 159 -1.20 -19.61 -10.59
C ASN A 159 -0.15 -18.60 -10.07
N TRP A 160 -0.48 -17.85 -9.02
CA TRP A 160 0.42 -16.87 -8.45
C TRP A 160 1.67 -17.53 -7.89
N ALA A 161 2.80 -16.94 -8.24
CA ALA A 161 4.09 -17.25 -7.69
C ALA A 161 4.89 -15.96 -7.66
N SER A 162 5.78 -15.80 -6.68
CA SER A 162 6.61 -14.61 -6.53
C SER A 162 7.78 -14.91 -5.59
N ASP A 163 8.75 -14.00 -5.54
CA ASP A 163 9.69 -13.92 -4.42
C ASP A 163 9.08 -13.15 -3.26
N PRO A 164 9.66 -13.19 -2.05
CA PRO A 164 9.24 -12.28 -1.00
C PRO A 164 9.27 -10.81 -1.47
N PHE A 165 8.23 -10.05 -1.14
CA PHE A 165 8.13 -8.65 -1.57
C PHE A 165 7.37 -7.79 -0.57
N GLN A 166 7.29 -6.50 -0.88
CA GLN A 166 6.72 -5.50 0.02
C GLN A 166 5.59 -4.73 -0.67
N ILE A 167 4.54 -4.46 0.10
CA ILE A 167 3.45 -3.55 -0.27
C ILE A 167 3.52 -2.37 0.69
N THR A 168 3.73 -1.17 0.17
CA THR A 168 3.89 0.03 0.98
C THR A 168 2.63 0.88 0.95
N HIS A 169 2.10 1.19 2.13
CA HIS A 169 1.00 2.14 2.33
C HIS A 169 1.53 3.44 2.92
N THR A 170 1.12 4.57 2.35
CA THR A 170 1.39 5.87 2.95
C THR A 170 0.13 6.41 3.62
N LEU A 171 0.19 6.61 4.93
CA LEU A 171 -0.86 7.23 5.73
C LEU A 171 -0.56 8.72 5.92
N VAL A 172 -1.47 9.57 5.48
CA VAL A 172 -1.31 11.03 5.49
C VAL A 172 -2.28 11.63 6.48
N ARG A 173 -1.76 12.31 7.51
CA ARG A 173 -2.60 13.10 8.43
C ARG A 173 -3.22 14.26 7.67
N VAL A 174 -4.52 14.46 7.88
CA VAL A 174 -5.28 15.58 7.34
C VAL A 174 -5.54 16.56 8.48
N ASP A 175 -5.37 17.85 8.19
CA ASP A 175 -5.71 18.89 9.14
C ASP A 175 -7.22 18.92 9.41
N PRO A 176 -7.68 19.05 10.67
CA PRO A 176 -9.11 19.09 10.98
C PRO A 176 -9.92 20.13 10.20
N SER A 177 -9.32 21.28 9.84
CA SER A 177 -9.98 22.31 9.04
C SER A 177 -10.30 21.84 7.63
N GLN A 178 -9.40 21.09 6.99
CA GLN A 178 -9.57 20.50 5.66
C GLN A 178 -10.47 19.26 5.70
N ALA A 179 -10.41 18.48 6.78
CA ALA A 179 -11.26 17.30 6.97
C ALA A 179 -12.76 17.63 6.87
N LYS A 180 -13.17 18.78 7.42
CA LYS A 180 -14.57 19.26 7.38
C LYS A 180 -15.06 19.55 5.96
N GLU A 181 -14.17 20.03 5.09
CA GLU A 181 -14.51 20.30 3.69
C GLU A 181 -14.77 18.99 2.94
N TRP A 182 -13.89 18.00 3.13
CA TRP A 182 -13.98 16.71 2.44
C TRP A 182 -15.13 15.83 2.95
N SER A 183 -15.47 15.92 4.24
CA SER A 183 -16.64 15.21 4.77
C SER A 183 -17.96 15.70 4.16
N ASN A 184 -18.02 16.97 3.77
CA ASN A 184 -19.24 17.57 3.18
C ASN A 184 -19.38 17.30 1.68
N THR A 185 -18.30 16.92 0.99
CA THR A 185 -18.34 16.56 -0.44
C THR A 185 -18.85 15.13 -0.68
N GLY A 186 -18.76 14.26 0.34
CA GLY A 186 -19.16 12.85 0.27
C GLY A 186 -20.66 12.58 0.07
N THR A 187 -21.54 13.57 0.21
CA THR A 187 -22.98 13.42 -0.05
C THR A 187 -23.38 13.40 -1.53
N HIS A 188 -22.44 13.57 -2.47
CA HIS A 188 -22.75 13.66 -3.92
C HIS A 188 -22.01 12.65 -4.82
N SER A 189 -21.32 11.64 -4.29
CA SER A 189 -20.71 10.59 -5.12
C SER A 189 -21.16 9.20 -4.71
N HIS A 190 -22.43 8.90 -4.98
CA HIS A 190 -22.81 7.53 -5.34
C HIS A 190 -22.25 7.24 -6.73
N SER A 191 -21.14 6.53 -6.80
CA SER A 191 -20.80 5.74 -7.99
C SER A 191 -21.13 4.29 -7.65
N ASP A 192 -22.35 3.89 -7.99
CA ASP A 192 -22.68 2.48 -8.17
C ASP A 192 -21.87 1.94 -9.36
N GLU A 193 -21.49 0.66 -9.26
CA GLU A 193 -20.79 -0.24 -10.21
C GLU A 193 -19.27 -0.47 -10.02
#